data_AF-A0ABD2P5C2-F1
#
_entry.id   AF-A0ABD2P5C2-F1
#
_cell.length_a   1.000
_cell.length_b   1.000
_cell.length_c   1.000
_cell.angle_alpha   90.00
_cell.angle_beta   90.00
_cell.angle_gamma   90.00
#
_symmetry.space_group_name_H-M   'P 1'
#
loop_
_entity.id
_entity.type
_entity.pdbx_description
1 polymer ?
#
loop_
_entity_poly.entity_id
_entity_poly.type
_entity_poly.pdbx_seq_one_letter_code
_entity_poly.pdbx_strand_id
1 'polypeptide(L)'
;MLLLLVLVIWKIRSDDSCVCWDGYQVEKHDDGTQFCRGVNSRKLFHCNLETPPSCRCTIRNVVVELDVGTNSCFFAECENKEEWILYQMKNPEFHELEK
;
A
#
# COMPACT_ATOMS: atom_id res chain seq x y z
N MET A 1 -32.54 -32.78 26.99
CA MET A 1 -32.33 -31.33 27.13
C MET A 1 -31.03 -31.02 26.40
N LEU A 2 -31.11 -30.73 25.10
CA LEU A 2 -29.96 -30.61 24.20
C LEU A 2 -29.57 -29.12 24.12
N LEU A 3 -28.48 -28.73 24.79
CA LEU A 3 -27.92 -27.38 24.66
C LEU A 3 -27.27 -27.25 23.29
N LEU A 4 -27.99 -26.66 22.34
CA LEU A 4 -27.43 -26.15 21.10
C LEU A 4 -26.60 -24.90 21.42
N LEU A 5 -25.28 -25.10 21.56
CA LEU A 5 -24.28 -24.04 21.51
C LEU A 5 -24.30 -23.43 20.10
N VAL A 6 -25.10 -22.38 19.93
CA VAL A 6 -25.04 -21.52 18.74
C VAL A 6 -23.75 -20.73 18.83
N LEU A 7 -22.70 -21.22 18.15
CA LEU A 7 -21.51 -20.44 17.85
C LEU A 7 -21.91 -19.31 16.90
N VAL A 8 -22.29 -18.17 17.47
CA VAL A 8 -22.44 -16.93 16.71
C VAL A 8 -21.03 -16.50 16.33
N ILE A 9 -20.57 -16.94 15.16
CA ILE A 9 -19.38 -16.40 14.52
C ILE A 9 -19.77 -14.99 14.10
N TRP A 10 -19.49 -14.00 14.95
CA TRP A 10 -19.51 -12.60 14.57
C TRP A 10 -18.40 -12.43 13.54
N LYS A 11 -18.76 -12.55 12.26
CA LYS A 11 -17.96 -12.03 11.17
C LYS A 11 -18.03 -10.52 11.33
N ILE A 12 -17.10 -9.96 12.10
CA ILE A 12 -16.80 -8.53 12.10
C ILE A 12 -16.37 -8.24 10.66
N ARG A 13 -17.35 -7.91 9.83
CA ARG A 13 -17.12 -7.32 8.53
C ARG A 13 -16.78 -5.89 8.90
N SER A 14 -15.50 -5.65 9.19
CA SER A 14 -14.99 -4.29 9.24
C SER A 14 -15.38 -3.69 7.90
N ASP A 15 -16.35 -2.79 7.91
CA ASP A 15 -16.71 -1.97 6.77
C ASP A 15 -15.62 -0.89 6.65
N ASP A 16 -14.37 -1.35 6.47
CA ASP A 16 -13.26 -0.47 6.15
C ASP A 16 -13.42 -0.12 4.68
N SER A 17 -14.07 1.02 4.43
CA SER A 17 -14.06 1.64 3.12
C SER A 17 -12.60 1.69 2.63
N CYS A 18 -12.27 1.00 1.54
CA CYS A 18 -10.91 0.98 1.01
C CYS A 18 -10.46 2.41 0.68
N VAL A 19 -9.49 2.93 1.44
CA VAL A 19 -8.85 4.22 1.19
C VAL A 19 -7.51 3.99 0.52
N CYS A 20 -7.27 4.72 -0.56
CA CYS A 20 -6.03 4.69 -1.32
C CYS A 20 -5.28 6.02 -1.17
N TRP A 21 -3.97 6.00 -1.45
CA TRP A 21 -3.17 7.22 -1.52
C TRP A 21 -3.62 8.12 -2.66
N ASP A 22 -3.19 9.38 -2.63
CA ASP A 22 -3.40 10.30 -3.73
C ASP A 22 -2.77 9.75 -5.02
N GLY A 23 -3.51 9.84 -6.12
CA GLY A 23 -3.11 9.25 -7.40
C GLY A 23 -3.30 7.73 -7.50
N TYR A 24 -3.93 7.10 -6.51
CA TYR A 24 -4.37 5.70 -6.54
C TYR A 24 -5.89 5.59 -6.46
N GLN A 25 -6.46 4.57 -7.11
CA GLN A 25 -7.90 4.30 -7.13
C GLN A 25 -8.19 2.86 -6.73
N VAL A 26 -9.37 2.64 -6.15
CA VAL A 26 -9.83 1.31 -5.75
C VAL A 26 -10.14 0.46 -6.99
N GLU A 27 -9.42 -0.65 -7.13
CA GLU A 27 -9.72 -1.73 -8.08
C GLU A 27 -10.37 -2.90 -7.33
N LYS A 28 -11.53 -3.35 -7.82
CA LYS A 28 -12.23 -4.52 -7.29
C LYS A 28 -11.96 -5.72 -8.19
N HIS A 29 -11.52 -6.82 -7.59
CA HIS A 29 -11.30 -8.08 -8.28
C HIS A 29 -12.54 -8.97 -8.20
N ASP A 30 -12.62 -9.98 -9.07
CA ASP A 30 -13.77 -10.88 -9.19
C ASP A 30 -14.05 -11.70 -7.92
N ASP A 31 -13.02 -11.93 -7.10
CA ASP A 31 -13.12 -12.61 -5.81
C ASP A 31 -13.64 -11.69 -4.67
N GLY A 32 -13.94 -10.43 -4.99
CA GLY A 32 -14.41 -9.42 -4.06
C GLY A 32 -13.30 -8.72 -3.27
N THR A 33 -12.03 -9.04 -3.54
CA THR A 33 -10.90 -8.30 -2.96
C THR A 33 -10.77 -6.90 -3.57
N GLN A 34 -10.23 -5.98 -2.79
CA GLN A 34 -10.03 -4.58 -3.18
C GLN A 34 -8.57 -4.21 -3.01
N PHE A 35 -8.02 -3.53 -4.00
CA PHE A 35 -6.66 -3.03 -4.01
C PHE A 35 -6.62 -1.59 -4.49
N CYS A 36 -5.52 -0.90 -4.19
CA CYS A 36 -5.24 0.43 -4.69
C CYS A 36 -4.33 0.34 -5.92
N ARG A 37 -4.84 0.72 -7.10
CA ARG A 37 -4.08 0.82 -8.35
C ARG A 37 -3.67 2.26 -8.61
N GLY A 38 -2.42 2.48 -8.99
CA GLY A 38 -1.97 3.81 -9.43
C GLY A 38 -2.68 4.26 -10.72
N VAL A 39 -3.06 5.53 -10.81
CA VAL A 39 -3.72 6.06 -12.03
C VAL A 39 -2.77 6.07 -13.22
N ASN A 40 -1.50 6.38 -12.96
CA ASN A 40 -0.44 6.45 -13.98
C ASN A 40 0.54 5.26 -13.90
N SER A 41 0.34 4.33 -12.98
CA SER A 41 1.21 3.17 -12.76
C SER A 41 0.40 1.87 -12.74
N ARG A 42 0.98 0.75 -13.15
CA ARG A 42 0.28 -0.55 -13.07
C ARG A 42 0.36 -1.20 -11.68
N LYS A 43 0.99 -0.51 -10.74
CA LYS A 43 1.28 -1.00 -9.39
C LYS A 43 -0.01 -1.16 -8.60
N LEU A 44 -0.06 -2.23 -7.81
CA LEU A 44 -1.15 -2.55 -6.91
C LEU A 44 -0.63 -2.62 -5.48
N PHE A 45 -1.42 -2.08 -4.56
CA PHE A 45 -1.15 -2.10 -3.12
C PHE A 45 -2.41 -2.46 -2.34
N HIS A 46 -2.25 -2.91 -1.10
CA HIS A 46 -3.36 -3.08 -0.19
C HIS A 46 -4.06 -1.75 0.13
N CYS A 47 -5.34 -1.83 0.46
CA CYS A 47 -6.10 -0.70 0.96
C CYS A 47 -5.60 -0.26 2.35
N ASN A 48 -5.86 1.00 2.69
CA ASN A 48 -5.66 1.56 4.03
C ASN A 48 -4.21 1.51 4.54
N LEU A 49 -3.25 1.38 3.62
CA LEU A 49 -1.84 1.52 3.96
C LEU A 49 -1.54 2.96 4.32
N GLU A 50 -0.71 3.15 5.35
CA GLU A 50 -0.11 4.44 5.65
C GLU A 50 0.62 4.97 4.41
N THR A 51 0.53 6.26 4.10
CA THR A 51 1.22 6.80 2.92
C THR A 51 2.74 6.72 3.09
N PRO A 52 3.49 6.17 2.11
CA PRO A 52 4.95 6.09 2.21
C PRO A 52 5.58 7.49 2.08
N PRO A 53 6.82 7.67 2.59
CA PRO A 53 7.54 8.93 2.42
C PRO A 53 7.80 9.23 0.93
N SER A 54 7.82 10.52 0.58
CA SER A 54 8.14 10.94 -0.79
C SER A 54 9.58 10.56 -1.14
N CYS A 55 9.83 9.99 -2.31
CA CYS A 55 11.18 9.59 -2.71
C CYS A 55 11.82 10.69 -3.57
N ARG A 56 12.76 11.45 -3.00
CA ARG A 56 13.46 12.55 -3.68
C ARG A 56 14.89 12.16 -4.01
N CYS A 57 15.22 12.14 -5.31
CA CYS A 57 16.49 11.67 -5.81
C CYS A 57 17.15 12.70 -6.72
N THR A 58 18.47 12.76 -6.72
CA THR A 58 19.22 13.53 -7.71
C THR A 58 19.60 12.63 -8.89
N ILE A 59 19.09 12.96 -10.08
CA ILE A 59 19.43 12.27 -11.32
C ILE A 59 20.01 13.30 -12.28
N ARG A 60 21.27 13.11 -12.70
CA ARG A 60 21.98 14.02 -13.62
C ARG A 60 21.96 15.49 -13.14
N ASN A 61 22.24 15.72 -11.85
CA ASN A 61 22.23 17.03 -11.19
C ASN A 61 20.85 17.72 -11.13
N VAL A 62 19.75 16.98 -11.34
CA VAL A 62 18.38 17.47 -11.18
C VAL A 62 17.69 16.69 -10.07
N VAL A 63 17.07 17.41 -9.14
CA VAL A 63 16.22 16.79 -8.10
C VAL A 63 14.90 16.37 -8.74
N VAL A 64 14.62 15.08 -8.68
CA VAL A 64 13.37 14.47 -9.12
C VAL A 64 12.64 13.86 -7.93
N GLU A 65 11.34 14.02 -7.91
CA GLU A 65 10.47 13.33 -6.97
C GLU A 65 9.84 12.13 -7.70
N LEU A 66 10.06 10.93 -7.18
CA LEU A 66 9.51 9.70 -7.76
C LEU A 66 8.09 9.45 -7.24
N ASP A 67 7.30 8.75 -8.05
CA ASP A 67 5.93 8.40 -7.70
C ASP A 67 5.85 7.65 -6.35
N VAL A 68 4.80 7.96 -5.59
CA VAL A 68 4.41 7.24 -4.36
C VAL A 68 4.36 5.73 -4.65
N GLY A 69 4.87 4.89 -3.74
CA GLY A 69 4.97 3.44 -3.97
C GLY A 69 6.14 3.02 -4.87
N THR A 70 7.13 3.89 -5.09
CA THR A 70 8.37 3.53 -5.79
C THR A 70 9.39 2.91 -4.84
N ASN A 71 9.61 1.60 -4.99
CA ASN A 71 10.66 0.86 -4.27
C ASN A 71 12.09 1.27 -4.69
N SER A 72 12.24 2.15 -5.68
CA SER A 72 13.54 2.56 -6.24
C SER A 72 14.31 3.56 -5.38
N CYS A 73 13.78 4.01 -4.24
CA CYS A 73 14.50 4.92 -3.33
C CYS A 73 15.82 4.35 -2.76
N PHE A 74 16.10 3.06 -3.01
CA PHE A 74 17.33 2.38 -2.65
C PHE A 74 18.47 2.51 -3.68
N PHE A 75 18.17 2.89 -4.92
CA PHE A 75 19.07 2.66 -6.06
C PHE A 75 19.66 3.93 -6.71
N ALA A 76 19.27 5.14 -6.29
CA ALA A 76 19.85 6.41 -6.74
C ALA A 76 20.30 7.26 -5.54
N GLU A 77 20.96 8.39 -5.81
CA GLU A 77 21.31 9.42 -4.80
C GLU A 77 20.02 10.05 -4.23
N CYS A 78 19.31 9.29 -3.40
CA CYS A 78 18.03 9.68 -2.81
C CYS A 78 18.24 10.08 -1.34
N GLU A 79 17.65 11.21 -0.96
CA GLU A 79 17.98 11.92 0.29
C GLU A 79 17.43 11.22 1.55
N ASN A 80 16.36 10.43 1.42
CA ASN A 80 15.57 9.95 2.56
C ASN A 80 15.52 8.43 2.71
N LYS A 81 16.65 7.75 2.43
CA LYS A 81 16.76 6.30 2.53
C LYS A 81 16.41 5.73 3.91
N GLU A 82 16.75 6.44 4.99
CA GLU A 82 16.49 5.99 6.36
C GLU A 82 14.98 5.98 6.69
N GLU A 83 14.24 7.01 6.26
CA GLU A 83 12.77 7.06 6.41
C GLU A 83 12.09 5.90 5.68
N TRP A 84 12.59 5.57 4.48
CA TRP A 84 12.10 4.44 3.70
C TRP A 84 12.37 3.08 4.34
N ILE A 85 13.50 2.93 5.03
CA ILE A 85 13.82 1.71 5.79
C ILE A 85 12.86 1.57 6.98
N LEU A 86 12.69 2.64 7.76
CA LEU A 86 11.80 2.65 8.92
C LEU A 86 10.34 2.39 8.52
N TYR A 87 9.90 3.00 7.42
CA TYR A 87 8.55 2.80 6.90
C TYR A 87 8.30 1.34 6.51
N GLN A 88 9.23 0.68 5.79
CA GLN A 88 9.10 -0.75 5.44
C GLN A 88 9.14 -1.67 6.66
N MET A 89 9.96 -1.34 7.67
CA MET A 89 9.98 -2.11 8.92
C MET A 89 8.65 -2.02 9.67
N LYS A 90 7.99 -0.87 9.61
CA LYS A 90 6.68 -0.64 10.26
C LYS A 90 5.52 -1.24 9.47
N ASN A 91 5.61 -1.25 8.15
CA ASN A 91 4.57 -1.69 7.23
C ASN A 91 5.07 -2.90 6.41
N PRO A 92 5.20 -4.11 7.00
CA PRO A 92 5.64 -5.30 6.28
C PRO A 92 4.70 -5.71 5.13
N GLU A 93 3.44 -5.26 5.17
CA GLU A 93 2.46 -5.40 4.10
C GLU A 93 2.68 -4.43 2.93
N PHE A 94 3.61 -3.47 3.06
CA PHE A 94 4.04 -2.61 1.96
C PHE A 94 4.91 -3.41 0.99
N HIS A 95 4.25 -4.02 0.02
CA HIS A 95 4.89 -4.60 -1.15
C HIS A 95 4.01 -4.32 -2.37
N GLU A 96 4.67 -4.13 -3.51
CA GLU A 96 3.95 -4.10 -4.78
C GLU A 96 3.39 -5.51 -5.02
N LEU A 97 2.08 -5.58 -5.27
CA LEU A 97 1.43 -6.84 -5.57
C LEU A 97 1.70 -7.21 -7.04
N GLU A 98 2.32 -8.36 -7.26
CA GLU A 98 2.50 -8.92 -8.59
C GLU A 98 1.12 -9.33 -9.16
N LYS A 99 0.87 -8.96 -10.41
CA LYS A 99 -0.37 -9.27 -11.12
C LYS A 99 -0.23 -10.54 -11.95
#